data_AF-A0A970CXK5-F1
#
_entry.id   AF-A0A970CXK5-F1
#
_cell.length_a   1.000
_cell.length_b   1.000
_cell.length_c   1.000
_cell.angle_alpha   90.00
_cell.angle_beta   90.00
_cell.angle_gamma   90.00
#
_symmetry.space_group_name_H-M   'P 1'
#
loop_
_entity.id
_entity.type
_entity.pdbx_description
1 polymer ?
#
loop_
_entity_poly.entity_id
_entity_poly.type
_entity_poly.pdbx_seq_one_letter_code
_entity_poly.pdbx_strand_id
1 'polypeptide(L)'
;MDYIKELFKPKKNYFNIIIYIKEKIQIKDIYWETEIGIDDAADTAILSGLLWIIKSNSVVFLENKYFIENIHIDIKPYHSGIKFNMIFNCIGTLKLVNIIVVGIKYIAIKIRGGEIIERASN
;
A
#
# COMPACT_ATOMS: atom_id res chain seq x y z
N MET A 1 -21.26 -11.90 10.83
CA MET A 1 -19.78 -11.98 10.86
C MET A 1 -19.19 -12.68 9.63
N ASP A 2 -20.03 -13.19 8.70
CA ASP A 2 -19.59 -13.93 7.52
C ASP A 2 -19.21 -13.06 6.30
N TYR A 3 -19.84 -11.90 6.12
CA TYR A 3 -19.53 -10.96 5.02
C TYR A 3 -18.09 -10.44 5.03
N ILE A 4 -17.51 -10.25 6.21
CA ILE A 4 -16.12 -9.74 6.36
C ILE A 4 -15.12 -10.79 5.87
N LYS A 5 -15.41 -12.08 6.05
CA LYS A 5 -14.52 -13.19 5.63
C LYS A 5 -14.53 -13.39 4.11
N GLU A 6 -15.64 -13.08 3.45
CA GLU A 6 -15.76 -13.17 2.00
C GLU A 6 -15.00 -12.03 1.30
N LEU A 7 -15.05 -10.82 1.87
CA LEU A 7 -14.28 -9.66 1.42
C LEU A 7 -12.76 -9.83 1.59
N PHE A 8 -12.34 -10.61 2.60
CA PHE A 8 -10.93 -10.86 2.90
C PHE A 8 -10.37 -12.17 2.34
N LYS A 9 -11.09 -12.91 1.48
CA LYS A 9 -10.50 -14.06 0.78
C LYS A 9 -9.63 -13.54 -0.37
N PRO A 10 -8.29 -13.53 -0.25
CA PRO A 10 -7.45 -13.20 -1.39
C PRO A 10 -7.70 -14.27 -2.45
N LYS A 11 -8.18 -13.87 -3.63
CA LYS A 11 -8.16 -14.77 -4.78
C LYS A 11 -6.69 -15.13 -5.03
N LYS A 12 -6.30 -16.35 -4.66
CA LYS A 12 -4.92 -16.90 -4.64
C LYS A 12 -4.09 -16.48 -5.86
N ASN A 13 -4.74 -16.37 -7.02
CA ASN A 13 -4.10 -15.98 -8.27
C ASN A 13 -3.60 -14.53 -8.30
N TYR A 14 -4.32 -13.56 -7.72
CA TYR A 14 -3.89 -12.16 -7.65
C TYR A 14 -2.79 -11.95 -6.61
N PHE A 15 -2.85 -12.71 -5.50
CA PHE A 15 -1.81 -12.68 -4.48
C PHE A 15 -0.43 -13.03 -5.05
N ASN A 16 -0.37 -14.03 -5.92
CA ASN A 16 0.87 -14.41 -6.62
C ASN A 16 1.40 -13.31 -7.54
N ILE A 17 0.52 -12.53 -8.17
CA ILE A 17 0.92 -11.37 -8.98
C ILE A 17 1.53 -10.29 -8.09
N ILE A 18 0.89 -9.98 -6.96
CA ILE A 18 1.37 -8.97 -6.02
C ILE A 18 2.76 -9.35 -5.47
N ILE A 19 2.96 -10.62 -5.08
CA ILE A 19 4.28 -11.11 -4.65
C ILE A 19 5.31 -10.94 -5.76
N TYR A 20 4.99 -11.35 -6.99
CA TYR A 20 5.89 -11.24 -8.12
C TYR A 20 6.29 -9.78 -8.40
N ILE A 21 5.35 -8.83 -8.35
CA ILE A 21 5.65 -7.40 -8.52
C ILE A 21 6.54 -6.91 -7.37
N LYS A 22 6.20 -7.28 -6.13
CA LYS A 22 6.93 -6.87 -4.91
C LYS A 22 8.40 -7.28 -4.93
N GLU A 23 8.75 -8.39 -5.57
CA GLU A 23 10.14 -8.86 -5.72
C GLU A 23 10.90 -8.17 -6.86
N LYS A 24 10.19 -7.52 -7.78
CA LYS A 24 10.77 -6.97 -9.02
C LYS A 24 10.77 -5.45 -9.08
N ILE A 25 9.95 -4.80 -8.26
CA ILE A 25 9.91 -3.35 -8.14
C ILE A 25 11.14 -2.88 -7.36
N GLN A 26 11.77 -1.82 -7.85
CA GLN A 26 12.82 -1.09 -7.14
C GLN A 26 12.25 0.27 -6.76
N ILE A 27 12.20 0.56 -5.46
CA ILE A 27 11.67 1.83 -4.95
C ILE A 27 12.85 2.78 -4.80
N LYS A 28 12.79 3.96 -5.42
CA LYS A 28 13.87 4.96 -5.41
C LYS A 28 13.60 6.10 -4.43
N ASP A 29 12.40 6.68 -4.51
CA ASP A 29 12.04 7.82 -3.70
C ASP A 29 10.71 7.58 -2.99
N ILE A 30 10.65 7.95 -1.72
CA ILE A 30 9.43 7.92 -0.92
C ILE A 30 9.23 9.29 -0.28
N TYR A 31 8.05 9.87 -0.49
CA TYR A 31 7.58 11.07 0.18
C TYR A 31 6.29 10.73 0.92
N TRP A 32 6.31 10.84 2.26
CA TRP A 32 5.15 10.55 3.08
C TRP A 32 4.94 11.60 4.17
N GLU A 33 4.10 12.57 3.86
CA GLU A 33 3.67 13.59 4.79
C GLU A 33 2.28 13.28 5.33
N THR A 34 2.07 13.51 6.63
CA THR A 34 0.74 13.38 7.24
C THR A 34 0.51 14.56 8.15
N GLU A 35 -0.58 15.26 7.95
CA GLU A 35 -1.04 16.32 8.83
C GLU A 35 -2.21 15.79 9.64
N ILE A 36 -2.15 15.91 10.96
CA ILE A 36 -3.20 15.40 11.86
C ILE A 36 -3.46 16.38 13.00
N GLY A 37 -4.74 16.61 13.27
CA GLY A 37 -5.25 17.44 14.35
C GLY A 37 -6.55 16.89 14.90
N ILE A 38 -6.72 16.96 16.21
CA ILE A 38 -7.96 16.67 16.94
C ILE A 38 -8.29 17.88 17.83
N ASP A 39 -9.50 17.94 18.36
CA ASP A 39 -9.99 19.02 19.24
C ASP A 39 -9.05 19.32 20.43
N ASP A 40 -8.41 18.30 21.02
CA ASP A 40 -7.42 18.49 22.08
C ASP A 40 -5.99 18.47 21.50
N ALA A 41 -5.21 19.50 21.84
CA ALA A 41 -3.81 19.61 21.47
C ALA A 41 -2.95 18.50 22.10
N ALA A 42 -3.28 18.05 23.32
CA ALA A 42 -2.61 16.95 23.98
C ALA A 42 -2.86 15.62 23.24
N ASP A 43 -4.11 15.35 22.87
CA ASP A 43 -4.47 14.16 22.08
C ASP A 43 -3.81 14.19 20.69
N THR A 44 -3.78 15.37 20.05
CA THR A 44 -3.06 15.58 18.78
C THR A 44 -1.58 15.25 18.90
N ALA A 45 -0.92 15.66 20.00
CA ALA A 45 0.49 15.38 20.24
C ALA A 45 0.73 13.87 20.46
N ILE A 46 -0.11 13.22 21.26
CA ILE A 46 -0.04 11.76 21.51
C ILE A 46 -0.21 10.99 20.20
N LEU A 47 -1.23 11.32 19.40
CA LEU A 47 -1.48 10.67 18.12
C LEU A 47 -0.37 10.90 17.11
N SER A 48 0.18 12.11 17.07
CA SER A 48 1.32 12.43 16.21
C SER A 48 2.52 11.56 16.58
N GLY A 49 2.82 11.41 17.88
CA GLY A 49 3.87 10.52 18.36
C GLY A 49 3.63 9.04 18.01
N LEU A 50 2.41 8.54 18.21
CA LEU A 50 2.03 7.16 17.84
C LEU A 50 2.17 6.91 16.34
N LEU A 51 1.68 7.83 15.51
CA LEU A 51 1.87 7.77 14.07
C LEU A 51 3.35 7.79 13.71
N TRP A 52 4.18 8.51 14.47
CA TRP A 52 5.61 8.56 14.21
C TRP A 52 6.30 7.22 14.42
N ILE A 53 5.91 6.50 15.46
CA ILE A 53 6.37 5.12 15.70
C ILE A 53 5.97 4.21 14.52
N ILE A 54 4.72 4.29 14.07
CA ILE A 54 4.20 3.45 12.99
C ILE A 54 4.91 3.75 11.66
N LYS A 55 5.06 5.04 11.33
CA LYS A 55 5.73 5.48 10.10
C LYS A 55 7.19 5.05 10.13
N SER A 56 7.90 5.29 11.24
CA SER A 56 9.32 4.91 11.38
C SER A 56 9.56 3.40 11.20
N ASN A 57 8.70 2.55 11.78
CA ASN A 57 8.80 1.11 11.59
C ASN A 57 8.55 0.69 10.13
N SER A 58 7.60 1.34 9.47
CA SER A 58 7.30 1.09 8.06
C SER A 58 8.49 1.43 7.15
N VAL A 59 9.23 2.48 7.50
CA VAL A 59 10.42 2.93 6.76
C VAL A 59 11.55 1.94 6.89
N VAL A 60 11.87 1.55 8.12
CA VAL A 60 12.91 0.56 8.38
C VAL A 60 12.60 -0.75 7.64
N PHE A 61 11.33 -1.17 7.61
CA PHE A 61 10.91 -2.33 6.83
C PHE A 61 11.15 -2.16 5.32
N LEU A 62 10.91 -0.97 4.78
CA LEU A 62 11.11 -0.66 3.36
C LEU A 62 12.61 -0.56 3.01
N GLU A 63 13.41 0.11 3.82
CA GLU A 63 14.87 0.22 3.65
C GLU A 63 15.57 -1.14 3.74
N ASN A 64 15.12 -2.02 4.63
CA ASN A 64 15.66 -3.38 4.72
C ASN A 64 15.37 -4.23 3.48
N LYS A 65 14.30 -3.91 2.74
CA LYS A 65 13.84 -4.70 1.60
C LYS A 65 14.25 -4.12 0.24
N TYR A 66 14.36 -2.80 0.14
CA TYR A 66 14.62 -2.08 -1.09
C TYR A 66 15.78 -1.10 -0.89
N PHE A 67 16.60 -0.93 -1.92
CA PHE A 67 17.56 0.17 -1.96
C PHE A 67 16.83 1.45 -2.32
N ILE A 68 16.58 2.31 -1.33
CA ILE A 68 15.84 3.56 -1.47
C ILE A 68 16.85 4.70 -1.40
N GLU A 69 16.85 5.57 -2.41
CA GLU A 69 17.81 6.67 -2.55
C GLU A 69 17.38 7.85 -1.67
N ASN A 70 16.10 8.21 -1.68
CA ASN A 70 15.58 9.33 -0.88
C ASN A 70 14.30 8.94 -0.13
N ILE A 71 14.28 9.22 1.17
CA ILE A 71 13.11 9.04 2.03
C ILE A 71 12.83 10.35 2.74
N HIS A 72 11.69 10.95 2.43
CA HIS A 72 11.14 12.09 3.15
C HIS A 72 9.85 11.70 3.83
N ILE A 73 9.82 11.81 5.15
CA ILE A 73 8.65 11.46 5.93
C ILE A 73 8.50 12.51 7.00
N ASP A 74 7.26 12.93 7.20
CA ASP A 74 6.95 13.97 8.17
C ASP A 74 5.55 13.76 8.76
N ILE A 75 5.36 14.22 9.98
CA ILE A 75 4.05 14.37 10.62
C ILE A 75 3.92 15.80 11.11
N LYS A 76 2.94 16.51 10.56
CA LYS A 76 2.62 17.88 10.93
C LYS A 76 1.41 17.88 11.89
N PRO A 77 1.62 18.11 13.20
CA PRO A 77 0.50 18.25 14.11
C PRO A 77 -0.26 19.56 13.80
N TYR A 78 -1.58 19.48 13.76
CA TYR A 78 -2.47 20.62 13.57
C TYR A 78 -3.26 20.86 14.85
N HIS A 79 -2.90 21.92 15.60
CA HIS A 79 -3.48 22.20 16.92
C HIS A 79 -4.72 23.09 16.91
N SER A 80 -5.15 23.54 15.73
CA SER A 80 -6.26 24.49 15.58
C SER A 80 -7.60 23.81 15.27
N GLY A 81 -7.73 22.51 15.59
CA GLY A 81 -8.96 21.74 15.47
C GLY A 81 -8.78 20.40 14.76
N ILE A 82 -9.90 19.79 14.38
CA ILE A 82 -9.89 18.49 13.70
C ILE A 82 -9.41 18.63 12.25
N LYS A 83 -8.32 17.94 11.91
CA LYS A 83 -7.76 17.91 10.55
C LYS A 83 -7.09 16.58 10.29
N PHE A 84 -7.24 16.06 9.08
CA PHE A 84 -6.48 14.91 8.61
C PHE A 84 -6.17 15.07 7.13
N ASN A 85 -4.89 15.13 6.79
CA ASN A 85 -4.41 15.19 5.41
C ASN A 85 -3.20 14.26 5.28
N MET A 86 -3.11 13.53 4.17
CA MET A 86 -2.00 12.62 3.92
C MET A 86 -1.55 12.73 2.47
N ILE A 87 -0.26 13.02 2.29
CA ILE A 87 0.39 13.04 0.99
C ILE A 87 1.36 11.88 0.96
N PHE A 88 1.11 10.92 0.08
CA PHE A 88 1.99 9.77 -0.14
C PHE A 88 2.37 9.72 -1.62
N ASN A 89 3.64 10.01 -1.92
CA ASN A 89 4.22 9.86 -3.24
C ASN A 89 5.37 8.85 -3.18
N CYS A 90 5.50 8.04 -4.22
CA CYS A 90 6.56 7.05 -4.32
C CYS A 90 6.99 6.94 -5.77
N ILE A 91 8.31 6.95 -6.01
CA ILE A 91 8.90 6.75 -7.32
C ILE A 91 9.56 5.38 -7.28
N GLY A 92 9.03 4.46 -8.11
CA GLY A 92 9.58 3.13 -8.28
C GLY A 92 9.82 2.81 -9.75
N THR A 93 10.84 2.02 -10.01
CA THR A 93 11.16 1.50 -11.34
C THR A 93 10.87 0.01 -11.42
N LEU A 94 10.26 -0.42 -12.52
CA LEU A 94 9.99 -1.81 -12.83
C LEU A 94 10.43 -2.09 -14.27
N LYS A 95 11.15 -3.20 -14.49
CA LYS A 95 11.57 -3.59 -15.85
C LYS A 95 10.34 -3.86 -16.72
N LEU A 96 10.35 -3.38 -17.97
CA LEU A 96 9.26 -3.57 -18.93
C LEU A 96 8.84 -5.04 -19.07
N VAL A 97 9.81 -5.97 -19.10
CA VAL A 97 9.55 -7.41 -19.16
C VAL A 97 8.67 -7.88 -17.99
N ASN A 98 8.92 -7.39 -16.78
CA ASN A 98 8.11 -7.75 -15.61
C ASN A 98 6.69 -7.21 -15.72
N ILE A 99 6.52 -5.99 -16.27
CA ILE A 99 5.20 -5.40 -16.55
C ILE A 99 4.42 -6.28 -17.54
N ILE A 100 5.07 -6.69 -18.64
CA ILE A 100 4.47 -7.56 -19.66
C ILE A 100 4.05 -8.90 -19.04
N VAL A 101 4.93 -9.55 -18.29
CA VAL A 101 4.64 -10.84 -17.62
C VAL A 101 3.45 -10.70 -16.65
N VAL A 102 3.40 -9.62 -15.87
CA VAL A 102 2.28 -9.32 -14.96
C VAL A 102 0.98 -9.11 -15.73
N GLY A 103 1.01 -8.33 -16.82
CA GLY A 103 -0.14 -8.08 -17.67
C GLY A 103 -0.72 -9.37 -18.27
N ILE A 104 0.15 -10.24 -18.82
CA ILE A 104 -0.26 -11.54 -19.35
C ILE A 104 -0.89 -12.40 -18.26
N LYS A 105 -0.26 -12.50 -17.08
CA LYS A 105 -0.80 -13.26 -15.94
C LYS A 105 -2.17 -12.73 -15.50
N TYR A 106 -2.33 -11.40 -15.44
CA TYR A 106 -3.58 -10.76 -15.06
C TYR A 106 -4.71 -11.09 -16.04
N ILE A 107 -4.45 -10.96 -17.34
CA ILE A 107 -5.43 -11.30 -18.40
C ILE A 107 -5.82 -12.78 -18.33
N ALA A 108 -4.85 -13.68 -18.18
CA ALA A 108 -5.11 -15.11 -18.07
C ALA A 108 -6.01 -15.48 -16.87
N ILE A 109 -5.82 -14.80 -15.73
CA ILE A 109 -6.69 -14.98 -14.55
C ILE A 109 -8.10 -14.46 -14.81
N LYS A 110 -8.24 -13.33 -15.50
CA LYS A 110 -9.54 -12.74 -15.83
C LYS A 110 -10.36 -13.65 -16.76
N ILE A 111 -9.72 -14.23 -17.79
CA ILE A 111 -10.38 -15.16 -18.73
C ILE A 111 -10.81 -16.44 -18.00
N ARG A 112 -9.91 -17.08 -17.24
CA ARG A 112 -10.24 -18.29 -16.47
C ARG A 112 -11.27 -18.05 -15.37
N GLY A 113 -11.29 -16.85 -14.79
CA GLY A 113 -12.31 -16.45 -13.83
C GLY A 113 -13.70 -16.28 -14.46
N GLY A 114 -13.76 -15.88 -15.74
CA GLY A 114 -14.99 -15.80 -16.52
C GLY A 114 -15.53 -17.19 -16.92
N GLU A 115 -14.67 -18.12 -17.32
CA GLU A 115 -15.05 -19.50 -17.68
C GLU A 115 -15.73 -20.26 -16.52
N ILE A 116 -15.35 -19.98 -15.27
CA ILE A 116 -15.96 -20.62 -14.08
C ILE A 116 -17.37 -20.04 -13.80
N ILE A 117 -17.61 -18.77 -14.14
CA ILE A 117 -18.92 -18.11 -13.94
C ILE A 117 -19.92 -18.56 -15.02
N GLU A 118 -19.48 -18.70 -16.27
CA GLU A 118 -20.34 -19.23 -17.35
C GLU A 118 -20.77 -20.68 -17.12
N ARG A 119 -19.87 -21.54 -16.60
CA ARG A 119 -20.21 -22.95 -16.30
C ARG A 119 -21.12 -23.15 -15.09
N ALA A 120 -21.23 -22.16 -14.19
CA ALA A 120 -22.13 -22.23 -13.04
C ALA A 120 -23.57 -21.78 -13.38
N SER A 121 -23.80 -21.24 -14.59
CA SER A 121 -25.09 -20.71 -15.03
C SER A 121 -25.83 -21.64 -16.00
N ASN A 122 -25.37 -22.88 -16.21
CA ASN A 122 -26.00 -23.85 -17.10
C ASN A 122 -26.27 -25.17 -16.38
#